data_AF-A0AAV4XUN6-F1
#
_entry.id   AF-A0AAV4XUN6-F1
#
_cell.length_a   1.000
_cell.length_b   1.000
_cell.length_c   1.000
_cell.angle_alpha   90.00
_cell.angle_beta   90.00
_cell.angle_gamma   90.00
#
_symmetry.space_group_name_H-M   'P 1'
#
loop_
_entity.id
_entity.type
_entity.pdbx_description
1 polymer ?
#
loop_
_entity_poly.entity_id
_entity_poly.type
_entity_poly.pdbx_seq_one_letter_code
_entity_poly.pdbx_strand_id
1 'polypeptide(L)'
;MSKLNIVLYAFEENDEYFKIHILSDDSGGRTAFVRCKVSLLNSKGNVIITLEDKQIFNKCPRHIWNFPNFITGKMLNLDQSPSGVFHLSFKLAVSLNVDSQEEQNAFDFYENLDIPGNQNSFEQ
;
A
#
# COMPACT_ATOMS: atom_id res chain seq x y z
N MET A 1 -25.88 8.76 4.90
CA MET A 1 -24.82 8.34 3.96
C MET A 1 -23.72 7.66 4.75
N SER A 2 -23.38 6.41 4.44
CA SER A 2 -22.24 5.71 5.03
C SER A 2 -20.93 6.22 4.42
N LYS A 3 -19.89 6.37 5.25
CA LYS A 3 -18.54 6.82 4.85
C LYS A 3 -17.53 5.75 5.21
N LEU A 4 -16.63 5.43 4.27
CA LEU A 4 -15.47 4.58 4.53
C LEU A 4 -14.31 5.53 4.81
N ASN A 5 -13.73 5.44 6.00
CA ASN A 5 -12.51 6.15 6.32
C ASN A 5 -11.36 5.18 6.23
N ILE A 6 -10.29 5.57 5.52
CA ILE A 6 -9.02 4.86 5.55
C ILE A 6 -7.97 5.79 6.14
N VAL A 7 -7.29 5.31 7.18
CA VAL A 7 -6.24 6.06 7.85
C VAL A 7 -4.95 5.26 7.81
N LEU A 8 -3.87 5.92 7.41
CA LEU A 8 -2.54 5.34 7.38
C LEU A 8 -1.72 5.86 8.56
N TYR A 9 -1.12 4.93 9.30
CA TYR A 9 -0.21 5.21 10.40
C TYR A 9 1.14 4.65 10.05
N ALA A 10 2.18 5.43 10.30
CA ALA A 10 3.55 5.10 9.98
C ALA A 10 4.40 5.48 11.20
N PHE A 11 5.07 4.51 11.81
CA PHE A 11 5.82 4.71 13.05
C PHE A 11 6.96 3.71 13.18
N GLU A 12 7.98 4.07 13.96
CA GLU A 12 9.07 3.16 14.31
C GLU A 12 8.68 2.35 15.55
N GLU A 13 8.85 1.03 15.50
CA GLU A 13 8.61 0.14 16.64
C GLU A 13 9.88 -0.68 16.90
N ASN A 14 10.50 -0.46 18.06
CA ASN A 14 11.65 -1.21 18.59
C ASN A 14 12.90 -1.22 17.70
N ASP A 15 13.23 -0.10 17.04
CA ASP A 15 14.48 0.15 16.26
C ASP A 15 14.78 -0.83 15.10
N GLU A 16 13.98 -1.89 14.91
CA GLU A 16 14.23 -2.89 13.86
C GLU A 16 13.53 -2.54 12.54
N TYR A 17 12.25 -2.20 12.62
CA TYR A 17 11.41 -1.98 11.43
C TYR A 17 10.54 -0.74 11.58
N PHE A 18 10.32 -0.10 10.44
CA PHE A 18 9.30 0.93 10.29
C PHE A 18 7.95 0.26 9.99
N LYS A 19 6.98 0.49 10.87
CA LYS A 19 5.65 -0.08 10.81
C LYS A 19 4.72 0.82 10.02
N ILE A 20 3.86 0.20 9.23
CA ILE A 20 2.78 0.88 8.52
C ILE A 20 1.48 0.12 8.80
N HIS A 21 0.51 0.80 9.39
CA HIS A 21 -0.83 0.26 9.62
C HIS A 21 -1.84 1.01 8.76
N ILE A 22 -2.77 0.28 8.18
CA ILE A 22 -3.87 0.82 7.40
C ILE A 22 -5.17 0.42 8.10
N LEU A 23 -5.89 1.41 8.57
CA LEU A 23 -7.12 1.26 9.34
C LEU A 23 -8.32 1.58 8.46
N SER A 24 -9.31 0.68 8.44
CA SER A 24 -10.65 1.02 7.96
C SER A 24 -11.61 1.26 9.12
N ASP A 25 -12.38 2.33 9.00
CA ASP A 25 -13.58 2.57 9.81
C ASP A 25 -14.75 2.72 8.85
N ASP A 26 -15.59 1.67 8.77
CA ASP A 26 -16.80 1.67 7.97
C ASP A 26 -18.04 1.39 8.84
N SER A 27 -18.70 2.47 9.22
CA SER A 27 -20.04 2.44 9.83
C SER A 27 -21.13 1.85 8.93
N GLY A 28 -20.86 1.63 7.64
CA GLY A 28 -21.81 1.12 6.66
C GLY A 28 -21.80 -0.39 6.42
N GLY A 29 -20.87 -1.14 7.02
CA GLY A 29 -20.78 -2.59 6.85
C GLY A 29 -20.54 -3.04 5.41
N ARG A 30 -19.78 -2.28 4.61
CA ARG A 30 -19.38 -2.67 3.26
C ARG A 30 -18.11 -3.50 3.30
N THR A 31 -17.91 -4.28 2.25
CA THR A 31 -16.61 -4.89 1.96
C THR A 31 -15.80 -3.92 1.11
N ALA A 32 -14.54 -3.72 1.48
CA ALA A 32 -13.59 -2.91 0.72
C ALA A 32 -12.34 -3.72 0.39
N PHE A 33 -11.95 -3.72 -0.88
CA PHE A 33 -10.65 -4.21 -1.31
C PHE A 33 -9.68 -3.03 -1.37
N VAL A 34 -8.53 -3.17 -0.72
CA VAL A 34 -7.54 -2.09 -0.61
C VAL A 34 -6.19 -2.61 -1.07
N ARG A 35 -5.59 -1.90 -2.02
CA ARG A 35 -4.23 -2.12 -2.51
C ARG A 35 -3.38 -0.92 -2.12
N CYS A 36 -2.23 -1.16 -1.52
CA CYS A 36 -1.32 -0.10 -1.10
C CYS A 36 0.10 -0.39 -1.59
N LYS A 37 0.69 0.61 -2.25
CA LYS A 37 2.10 0.63 -2.63
C LYS A 37 2.81 1.68 -1.80
N VAL A 38 3.87 1.27 -1.13
CA VAL A 38 4.71 2.12 -0.29
C VAL A 38 6.11 2.15 -0.88
N SER A 39 6.66 3.35 -1.07
CA SER A 39 8.03 3.55 -1.52
C SER A 39 8.80 4.40 -0.50
N LEU A 40 10.00 3.96 -0.13
CA LEU A 40 10.99 4.78 0.57
C LEU A 40 11.81 5.54 -0.47
N LEU A 41 11.88 6.86 -0.33
CA LEU A 41 12.63 7.74 -1.22
C LEU A 41 13.85 8.30 -0.50
N ASN A 42 14.93 8.48 -1.24
CA ASN A 42 16.11 9.21 -0.76
C ASN A 42 15.86 10.73 -0.80
N SER A 43 16.82 11.52 -0.32
CA SER A 43 16.77 12.99 -0.28
C SER A 43 16.64 13.66 -1.66
N LYS A 44 16.96 12.92 -2.73
CA LYS A 44 16.81 13.37 -4.13
C LYS A 44 15.47 12.96 -4.75
N GLY A 45 14.61 12.27 -3.99
CA GLY A 45 13.33 11.74 -4.47
C GLY A 45 13.45 10.42 -5.24
N ASN A 46 14.62 9.80 -5.29
CA ASN A 46 14.79 8.50 -5.94
C ASN A 46 14.28 7.38 -5.04
N VAL A 47 13.63 6.38 -5.64
CA VAL A 47 13.14 5.20 -4.92
C VAL A 47 14.33 4.34 -4.45
N ILE A 48 14.39 4.06 -3.15
CA ILE A 48 15.33 3.13 -2.53
C ILE A 48 14.74 1.72 -2.54
N ILE A 49 13.50 1.59 -2.05
CA ILE A 49 12.78 0.33 -1.96
C ILE A 49 11.28 0.60 -2.10
N THR A 50 10.57 -0.37 -2.65
CA THR A 50 9.11 -0.33 -2.77
C THR A 50 8.54 -1.69 -2.42
N LEU A 51 7.45 -1.70 -1.67
CA LEU A 51 6.61 -2.87 -1.48
C LEU A 51 5.17 -2.51 -1.80
N GLU A 52 4.47 -3.47 -2.38
CA GLU A 52 3.05 -3.40 -2.60
C GLU A 52 2.38 -4.61 -1.97
N ASP A 53 1.25 -4.38 -1.30
CA ASP A 53 0.45 -5.42 -0.70
C ASP A 53 -1.05 -5.06 -0.79
N LYS A 54 -1.92 -6.02 -0.51
CA LYS A 54 -3.38 -5.91 -0.63
C LYS A 54 -4.10 -6.58 0.53
N GLN A 55 -5.22 -6.00 0.96
CA GLN A 55 -6.06 -6.53 2.02
C GLN A 55 -7.55 -6.33 1.70
N ILE A 56 -8.37 -7.31 2.10
CA ILE A 56 -9.82 -7.20 2.10
C ILE A 56 -10.30 -6.80 3.50
N PHE A 57 -10.95 -5.65 3.59
CA PHE A 57 -11.73 -5.26 4.77
C PHE A 57 -13.15 -5.78 4.63
N ASN A 58 -13.40 -6.92 5.28
CA ASN A 58 -14.74 -7.47 5.42
C ASN A 58 -15.58 -6.62 6.36
N LYS A 59 -16.91 -6.66 6.16
CA LYS A 59 -18.03 -5.93 6.81
C LYS A 59 -17.97 -5.81 8.34
N CYS A 60 -16.89 -5.24 8.85
CA CYS A 60 -16.55 -5.06 10.24
C CYS A 60 -16.36 -3.56 10.47
N PRO A 61 -16.89 -3.01 11.57
CA PRO A 61 -16.87 -1.58 11.81
C PRO A 61 -15.44 -1.02 11.92
N ARG A 62 -14.47 -1.84 12.36
CA ARG A 62 -13.04 -1.50 12.40
C ARG A 62 -12.18 -2.70 12.03
N HIS A 63 -11.21 -2.49 11.15
CA HIS A 63 -10.20 -3.48 10.79
C HIS A 63 -8.84 -2.81 10.68
N ILE A 64 -7.81 -3.46 11.23
CA ILE A 64 -6.41 -3.01 11.14
C ILE A 64 -5.67 -3.95 10.21
N TRP A 65 -5.15 -3.42 9.12
CA TRP A 65 -4.18 -4.11 8.27
C TRP A 65 -2.77 -3.71 8.71
N ASN A 66 -2.01 -4.70 9.18
CA ASN A 66 -0.60 -4.56 9.44
C ASN A 66 0.15 -4.75 8.12
N PHE A 67 0.57 -3.65 7.49
CA PHE A 67 1.32 -3.72 6.24
C PHE A 67 2.66 -4.43 6.50
N PRO A 68 3.19 -5.23 5.55
CA PRO A 68 4.38 -6.02 5.81
C PRO A 68 5.60 -5.15 6.15
N ASN A 69 6.41 -5.63 7.09
CA ASN A 69 7.63 -4.93 7.48
C ASN A 69 8.69 -5.09 6.39
N PHE A 70 8.99 -4.03 5.65
CA PHE A 70 10.01 -4.08 4.58
C PHE A 70 11.02 -2.93 4.66
N ILE A 71 10.74 -1.91 5.46
CA ILE A 71 11.64 -0.80 5.74
C ILE A 71 12.28 -1.05 7.11
N THR A 72 13.61 -1.12 7.14
CA THR A 72 14.38 -1.30 8.39
C THR A 72 14.88 0.04 8.92
N GLY A 73 15.17 0.13 10.21
CA GLY A 73 15.78 1.34 10.80
C GLY A 73 17.12 1.72 10.13
N LYS A 74 17.89 0.73 9.67
CA LYS A 74 19.12 0.97 8.89
C LYS A 74 18.84 1.69 7.57
N MET A 75 17.72 1.37 6.90
CA MET A 75 17.34 2.00 5.63
C MET A 75 16.95 3.47 5.80
N LEU A 76 16.32 3.82 6.93
CA LEU A 76 15.98 5.21 7.25
C LEU A 76 17.22 6.10 7.43
N ASN A 77 18.36 5.49 7.78
CA ASN A 77 19.63 6.16 8.02
C ASN A 77 20.58 6.19 6.79
N LEU A 78 20.17 5.63 5.64
CA LEU A 78 21.08 5.40 4.50
C LEU A 78 21.63 6.67 3.86
N ASP A 79 20.93 7.79 3.94
CA ASP A 79 21.29 8.98 3.16
C ASP A 79 22.16 9.99 3.92
N GLN A 80 22.62 9.65 5.14
CA GLN A 80 23.31 10.57 6.07
C GLN A 80 22.62 11.94 6.13
N SER A 81 21.29 11.96 5.95
CA SER A 81 20.52 13.18 5.92
C SER A 81 20.74 13.89 7.25
N PRO A 82 21.33 15.10 7.26
CA PRO A 82 21.77 15.75 8.50
C PRO A 82 20.61 16.10 9.44
N SER A 83 19.36 15.89 9.01
CA SER A 83 18.14 16.18 9.76
C SER A 83 17.36 14.94 10.23
N GLY A 84 17.82 13.71 9.95
CA GLY A 84 17.05 12.50 10.29
C GLY A 84 15.70 12.41 9.58
N VAL A 85 15.53 13.14 8.48
CA VAL A 85 14.30 13.17 7.68
C VAL A 85 14.40 12.12 6.58
N PHE A 86 13.35 11.30 6.45
CA PHE A 86 13.14 10.37 5.35
C PHE A 86 11.83 10.69 4.64
N HIS A 87 11.70 10.21 3.40
CA HIS A 87 10.53 10.47 2.56
C HIS A 87 9.83 9.16 2.22
N LEU A 88 8.51 9.12 2.44
CA LEU A 88 7.66 8.01 2.02
C LEU A 88 6.66 8.49 0.98
N SER A 89 6.44 7.65 -0.03
CA SER A 89 5.35 7.81 -0.99
C SER A 89 4.34 6.68 -0.82
N PHE A 90 3.06 7.02 -0.85
CA PHE A 90 1.95 6.11 -0.69
C PHE A 90 1.02 6.21 -1.89
N LYS A 91 0.72 5.08 -2.52
CA LYS A 91 -0.36 4.97 -3.51
C LYS A 91 -1.39 3.99 -2.98
N LEU A 92 -2.60 4.48 -2.77
CA LEU A 92 -3.72 3.70 -2.25
C LEU A 92 -4.81 3.60 -3.31
N ALA A 93 -5.27 2.38 -3.58
CA ALA A 93 -6.44 2.12 -4.42
C ALA A 93 -7.48 1.35 -3.61
N VAL A 94 -8.75 1.78 -3.73
CA VAL A 94 -9.86 1.27 -2.92
C VAL A 94 -11.03 0.93 -3.84
N SER A 95 -11.53 -0.29 -3.73
CA SER A 95 -12.71 -0.78 -4.45
C SER A 95 -13.78 -1.21 -3.44
N LEU A 96 -15.02 -0.76 -3.62
CA LEU A 96 -16.14 -1.03 -2.72
C LEU A 96 -17.12 -2.04 -3.33
N ASN A 97 -17.84 -2.78 -2.48
CA ASN A 97 -18.92 -3.71 -2.87
C ASN A 97 -18.50 -4.79 -3.87
N VAL A 98 -17.32 -5.37 -3.66
CA VAL A 98 -16.81 -6.46 -4.50
C VAL A 98 -17.65 -7.72 -4.23
N ASP A 99 -18.41 -8.19 -5.23
CA ASP A 99 -19.10 -9.49 -5.18
C ASP A 99 -18.09 -10.63 -5.46
N SER A 100 -18.32 -11.83 -4.92
CA SER A 100 -17.34 -12.93 -4.92
C SER A 100 -16.94 -13.48 -6.30
N GLN A 101 -17.66 -13.14 -7.38
CA GLN A 101 -17.24 -13.39 -8.77
C GLN A 101 -16.44 -12.23 -9.38
N GLU A 102 -16.68 -11.01 -8.92
CA GLU A 102 -15.88 -9.82 -9.28
C GLU A 102 -14.55 -9.80 -8.53
N GLU A 103 -14.43 -10.51 -7.41
CA GLU A 103 -13.15 -10.78 -6.73
C GLU A 103 -12.11 -11.28 -7.73
N GLN A 104 -12.37 -12.37 -8.46
CA GLN A 104 -11.44 -12.98 -9.42
C GLN A 104 -11.13 -12.11 -10.65
N ASN A 105 -12.13 -11.41 -11.20
CA ASN A 105 -11.93 -10.53 -12.35
C ASN A 105 -11.23 -9.20 -11.99
N ALA A 106 -11.46 -8.67 -10.79
CA ALA A 106 -10.68 -7.55 -10.27
C ALA A 106 -9.23 -7.99 -9.97
N PHE A 107 -9.04 -9.21 -9.44
CA PHE A 107 -7.71 -9.79 -9.27
C PHE A 107 -6.91 -9.79 -10.59
N ASP A 108 -7.49 -10.29 -11.68
CA ASP A 108 -6.83 -10.34 -12.99
C ASP A 108 -6.66 -8.95 -13.64
N PHE A 109 -7.64 -8.05 -13.52
CA PHE A 109 -7.57 -6.72 -14.14
C PHE A 109 -6.45 -5.85 -13.54
N TYR A 110 -6.23 -5.90 -12.22
CA TYR A 110 -5.24 -5.06 -11.55
C TYR A 110 -3.81 -5.62 -11.57
N GLU A 111 -3.65 -6.94 -11.71
CA GLU A 111 -2.34 -7.57 -11.93
C GLU A 111 -1.77 -7.20 -13.31
N ASN A 112 -2.65 -7.05 -14.31
CA ASN A 112 -2.29 -6.66 -15.67
C ASN A 112 -2.08 -5.15 -15.88
N LEU A 113 -2.47 -4.30 -14.92
CA LEU A 113 -2.28 -2.84 -15.00
C LEU A 113 -0.85 -2.38 -14.68
N ASP A 114 -0.01 -3.25 -14.11
CA ASP A 114 1.35 -2.94 -13.67
C ASP A 114 2.45 -3.56 -14.56
N ILE A 115 2.17 -3.79 -15.86
CA ILE A 115 3.20 -4.07 -16.86
C ILE A 115 3.60 -2.77 -17.57
N PRO A 116 4.63 -2.04 -17.10
CA PRO A 116 5.33 -1.08 -17.95
C PRO A 116 6.22 -1.87 -18.92
N GLY A 117 5.69 -2.14 -20.11
CA GLY A 117 6.50 -2.66 -21.23
C GLY A 117 5.95 -3.93 -21.86
N ASN A 118 4.90 -3.80 -22.67
CA ASN A 118 4.78 -4.66 -23.84
C ASN A 118 4.13 -3.89 -25.00
N GLN A 119 4.88 -2.91 -25.51
CA GLN A 119 4.71 -2.41 -26.86
C GLN A 119 6.08 -2.43 -27.54
N ASN A 120 6.41 -3.57 -28.15
CA ASN A 120 6.74 -3.64 -29.58
C ASN A 120 7.06 -5.09 -30.00
N SER A 121 6.10 -5.68 -30.70
CA SER A 121 6.26 -6.35 -32.01
C SER A 121 7.55 -7.13 -32.25
N PHE A 122 7.51 -8.45 -32.04
CA PHE A 122 8.06 -9.37 -33.03
C PHE A 122 6.96 -9.64 -34.07
N GLU A 123 6.95 -8.85 -35.13
CA GLU A 123 6.39 -9.29 -36.40
C GLU A 123 7.56 -9.69 -37.32
N GLN A 124 7.57 -10.99 -37.63
CA GLN A 124 8.11 -11.70 -38.80
C GLN A 124 9.58 -11.50 -39.22
#